data_AF-A2Q4Z0-F1
#
_entry.id   AF-A2Q4Z0-F1
#
_cell.length_a   1.000
_cell.length_b   1.000
_cell.length_c   1.000
_cell.angle_alpha   90.00
_cell.angle_beta   90.00
_cell.angle_gamma   90.00
#
_symmetry.space_group_name_H-M   'P 1'
#
loop_
_entity.id
_entity.type
_entity.pdbx_description
1 polymer ?
#
loop_
_entity_poly.entity_id
_entity_poly.type
_entity_poly.pdbx_seq_one_letter_code
_entity_poly.pdbx_strand_id
1 'polypeptide(L)' 'MCICDDAEDFGLAKTYWFSPLCDVDIGEGVSFHTTLEWTSYLQFDNVDFALDSKKVVDAFRTCVEDSCEFGCIILACR' A
#
# COMPACT_ATOMS: atom_id res chain seq x y z
N MET A 1 -1.29 4.80 8.06
CA MET A 1 -2.16 5.22 6.94
C MET A 1 -3.35 6.01 7.47
N CYS A 2 -3.80 6.99 6.70
CA CYS A 2 -5.07 7.69 6.90
C CYS A 2 -5.96 7.52 5.66
N ILE A 3 -7.27 7.55 5.87
CA ILE A 3 -8.31 7.67 4.86
C ILE A 3 -8.97 9.02 5.10
N CYS A 4 -8.94 9.87 4.09
CA CYS A 4 -9.63 11.15 4.08
C CYS A 4 -10.81 11.08 3.12
N ASP A 5 -11.80 11.93 3.33
CA ASP A 5 -12.86 12.14 2.35
C ASP A 5 -12.40 13.06 1.21
N ASP A 6 -13.27 13.30 0.23
CA ASP A 6 -12.99 14.15 -0.92
C ASP A 6 -12.71 15.62 -0.55
N ALA A 7 -13.07 16.05 0.66
CA ALA A 7 -12.78 17.37 1.21
C ALA A 7 -11.45 17.40 1.98
N GLU A 8 -10.66 16.32 1.89
CA GLU A 8 -9.42 16.08 2.62
C GLU A 8 -9.60 16.06 4.15
N ASP A 9 -10.82 15.85 4.66
CA ASP A 9 -11.06 15.71 6.10
C ASP A 9 -10.74 14.29 6.56
N PHE A 10 -10.06 14.19 7.70
CA PHE A 10 -9.56 12.91 8.20
C PHE A 10 -10.69 12.07 8.79
N GLY A 11 -11.11 11.03 8.08
CA GLY A 11 -12.15 10.11 8.54
C GLY A 11 -11.58 9.01 9.46
N LEU A 12 -10.61 8.24 8.95
CA LEU A 12 -10.08 7.05 9.65
C LEU A 12 -8.56 7.01 9.58
N ALA A 13 -7.93 6.54 10.66
CA ALA A 13 -6.49 6.31 10.69
C ALA A 13 -6.20 4.94 11.27
N LYS A 14 -5.22 4.26 10.67
CA LYS A 14 -4.73 2.96 11.13
C LYS A 14 -3.22 2.90 11.01
N THR A 15 -2.58 2.47 12.09
CA THR A 15 -1.13 2.26 12.14
C THR A 15 -0.86 0.76 12.17
N TYR A 16 0.01 0.33 11.27
CA TYR A 16 0.53 -1.04 11.25
C TYR A 16 1.99 -1.03 11.69
N TRP A 17 2.33 -2.01 12.51
CA TRP A 17 3.70 -2.28 12.94
C TRP A 17 4.06 -3.66 12.43
N PHE A 18 5.15 -3.75 11.67
CA PHE A 18 5.68 -5.01 11.15
C PHE A 18 6.98 -5.36 11.86
N SER A 19 7.19 -6.67 12.06
CA SER A 19 8.41 -7.24 12.62
C SER A 19 8.73 -8.54 11.88
N PRO A 20 9.99 -8.83 11.55
CA PRO A 20 11.20 -8.03 11.82
C PRO A 20 11.24 -6.72 11.02
N LEU A 21 12.17 -5.82 11.36
CA LEU A 21 12.46 -4.62 10.56
C LEU A 21 12.87 -5.08 9.16
N CYS A 22 12.04 -4.76 8.17
CA CYS A 22 12.31 -4.99 6.76
C CYS A 22 12.97 -3.77 6.11
N ASP A 23 13.51 -3.96 4.90
CA ASP A 23 13.95 -2.85 4.06
C ASP A 23 12.78 -1.87 3.84
N VAL A 24 13.08 -0.57 3.72
CA VAL A 24 12.05 0.47 3.59
C VAL A 24 11.13 0.16 2.41
N ASP A 25 11.67 -0.28 1.27
CA ASP A 25 10.84 -0.56 0.09
C ASP A 25 9.91 -1.76 0.32
N ILE A 26 10.39 -2.78 1.05
CA ILE A 26 9.59 -3.95 1.43
C ILE A 26 8.50 -3.52 2.42
N GLY A 27 8.84 -2.72 3.43
CA GLY A 27 7.90 -2.21 4.42
C GLY A 27 6.80 -1.36 3.80
N GLU A 28 7.14 -0.48 2.86
CA GLU A 28 6.17 0.32 2.13
C GLU A 28 5.27 -0.54 1.24
N GLY A 29 5.83 -1.54 0.55
CA GLY A 29 5.05 -2.51 -0.21
C GLY A 29 4.05 -3.29 0.66
N VAL A 30 4.50 -3.78 1.82
CA VAL A 30 3.65 -4.49 2.77
C VAL A 30 2.58 -3.56 3.34
N SER A 31 2.93 -2.33 3.73
CA SER A 31 1.97 -1.36 4.22
C SER A 31 0.91 -1.03 3.17
N PHE A 32 1.29 -0.93 1.90
CA PHE A 32 0.36 -0.71 0.81
C PHE A 32 -0.58 -1.92 0.61
N HIS A 33 -0.05 -3.15 0.64
CA HIS A 33 -0.87 -4.36 0.57
C HIS A 33 -1.91 -4.41 1.69
N THR A 34 -1.47 -4.24 2.93
CA THR A 34 -2.34 -4.27 4.10
C THR A 34 -3.42 -3.19 4.04
N THR A 35 -3.09 -2.05 3.44
CA THR A 35 -4.06 -0.99 3.17
C THR A 35 -5.13 -1.42 2.19
N LEU A 36 -4.76 -2.07 1.08
CA LEU A 36 -5.72 -2.52 0.08
C LEU A 36 -6.71 -3.52 0.68
N GLU A 37 -6.21 -4.44 1.51
CA GLU A 37 -7.05 -5.36 2.28
C GLU A 37 -7.98 -4.60 3.22
N TRP A 38 -7.49 -3.54 3.88
CA TRP A 38 -8.29 -2.75 4.80
C TRP A 38 -9.38 -1.93 4.09
N THR A 39 -9.09 -1.30 2.96
CA THR A 39 -10.09 -0.58 2.15
C THR A 39 -11.11 -1.54 1.55
N SER A 40 -10.68 -2.72 1.11
CA SER A 40 -11.57 -3.79 0.63
C SER A 40 -12.49 -4.29 1.75
N TYR A 41 -11.96 -4.51 2.96
CA TYR A 41 -12.74 -4.90 4.13
C TYR A 41 -13.79 -3.84 4.52
N LEU A 42 -13.45 -2.55 4.40
CA LEU A 42 -14.38 -1.44 4.63
C LEU A 42 -15.37 -1.23 3.48
N GLN A 43 -15.24 -1.96 2.38
CA GLN A 43 -16.06 -1.85 1.17
C GLN A 43 -16.04 -0.45 0.56
N PHE A 44 -14.90 0.23 0.62
CA PHE A 44 -14.71 1.47 -0.12
C PHE A 44 -14.41 1.18 -1.58
N ASP A 45 -15.18 1.79 -2.47
CA ASP A 45 -14.94 1.81 -3.91
C ASP A 45 -14.31 3.15 -4.33
N ASN A 46 -13.56 3.12 -5.43
CA ASN A 46 -13.01 4.31 -6.08
C ASN A 46 -12.09 5.15 -5.18
N VAL A 47 -11.22 4.48 -4.43
CA VAL A 47 -10.24 5.08 -3.50
C VAL A 47 -8.97 5.49 -4.25
N ASP A 48 -8.53 6.73 -4.04
CA ASP A 48 -7.21 7.20 -4.47
C ASP A 48 -6.15 6.92 -3.40
N PHE A 49 -5.05 6.28 -3.80
CA PHE A 49 -3.92 5.99 -2.90
C PHE A 49 -2.76 6.95 -3.16
N ALA A 50 -2.41 7.72 -2.13
CA ALA A 50 -1.19 8.53 -2.10
C ALA A 50 -0.11 7.81 -1.27
N LEU A 51 1.01 7.50 -1.91
CA LEU A 51 2.18 6.85 -1.31
C LEU A 51 3.37 7.80 -1.33
N ASP A 52 4.20 7.76 -0.29
CA ASP A 52 5.48 8.48 -0.25
C ASP A 52 6.61 7.70 -0.95
N SER A 53 6.39 6.43 -1.29
CA SER A 53 7.33 5.60 -2.03
C SER A 53 7.09 5.63 -3.54
N LYS A 54 7.89 6.44 -4.26
CA LYS A 54 7.91 6.45 -5.72
C LYS A 54 8.21 5.06 -6.31
N LYS A 55 9.07 4.28 -5.66
CA LYS A 55 9.47 2.95 -6.15
C LYS A 55 8.29 1.97 -6.13
N VAL A 56 7.50 1.97 -5.06
CA VAL A 56 6.27 1.15 -4.97
C VAL A 56 5.27 1.57 -6.06
N VAL A 57 5.06 2.89 -6.25
CA VAL A 57 4.16 3.41 -7.29
C VAL A 57 4.61 3.00 -8.69
N ASP A 58 5.90 3.17 -9.00
CA ASP A 58 6.47 2.82 -10.30
C ASP A 58 6.38 1.30 -10.54
N ALA A 59 6.73 0.47 -9.55
CA ALA A 59 6.66 -0.99 -9.64
C ALA A 59 5.23 -1.50 -9.82
N PHE A 60 4.28 -0.96 -9.04
CA PHE A 60 2.87 -1.29 -9.14
C PHE A 60 2.32 -1.00 -10.55
N ARG A 61 2.78 0.06 -11.19
CA ARG A 61 2.37 0.45 -12.55
C ARG A 61 3.09 -0.30 -13.67
N THR A 62 4.35 -0.69 -13.49
CA THR A 62 5.22 -1.12 -14.61
C THR A 62 5.16 -2.61 -14.96
N CYS A 63 4.44 -3.45 -14.23
CA CYS A 63 4.19 -4.87 -14.58
C CYS A 63 5.45 -5.67 -14.95
N VAL A 64 6.58 -5.36 -14.31
CA VAL A 64 7.79 -6.16 -14.44
C VAL A 64 7.67 -7.31 -13.44
N GLU A 65 7.59 -8.55 -13.93
CA GLU A 65 7.75 -9.73 -13.10
C GLU A 65 9.18 -9.76 -12.55
N ASP A 66 9.31 -9.42 -11.28
CA ASP A 66 10.54 -9.57 -10.51
C ASP A 66 10.29 -10.66 -9.46
N SER A 67 11.11 -11.71 -9.48
CA SER A 67 11.02 -12.83 -8.53
C SER A 67 11.59 -12.50 -7.15
N CYS A 68 12.02 -11.25 -6.91
CA CYS A 68 12.45 -10.81 -5.60
C CYS A 68 11.27 -10.68 -4.61
N GLU A 69 11.57 -10.65 -3.31
CA GLU A 69 10.56 -10.49 -2.25
C GLU A 69 9.66 -9.27 -2.48
N PHE A 70 10.26 -8.14 -2.83
CA PHE A 70 9.53 -6.91 -3.18
C PHE A 70 8.60 -7.12 -4.37
N GLY A 71 9.06 -7.79 -5.43
CA GLY A 71 8.24 -8.09 -6.60
C GLY A 71 7.03 -8.96 -6.28
N CYS A 72 7.20 -9.98 -5.43
CA CYS A 72 6.11 -10.82 -4.94
C CYS A 72 5.05 -10.01 -4.17
N ILE A 73 5.48 -9.05 -3.33
CA ILE A 73 4.57 -8.16 -2.60
C ILE A 73 3.81 -7.25 -3.55
N ILE A 74 4.50 -6.62 -4.52
CA ILE A 74 3.86 -5.75 -5.52
C ILE A 74 2.85 -6.53 -6.37
N LEU A 75 3.13 -7.80 -6.70
CA LEU A 75 2.20 -8.67 -7.39
C LEU A 75 0.95 -8.96 -6.55
N ALA A 76 1.08 -9.14 -5.23
CA ALA A 76 -0.05 -9.36 -4.33
C ALA A 76 -0.93 -8.10 -4.15
N CYS A 77 -0.38 -6.91 -4.37
CA CYS A 77 -1.15 -5.66 -4.30
C CYS A 77 -2.12 -5.44 -5.49
N ARG A 78 -2.11 -6.31 -6.50
CA ARG A 78 -2.96 -6.20 -7.70
C ARG A 78 -4.19 -7.10 -7.61
#